data_AF-A0A5N7A349-F1
#
_entry.id   AF-A0A5N7A349-F1
#
_cell.length_a   1.000
_cell.length_b   1.000
_cell.length_c   1.000
_cell.angle_alpha   90.00
_cell.angle_beta   90.00
_cell.angle_gamma   90.00
#
_symmetry.space_group_name_H-M   'P 1'
#
loop_
_entity.id
_entity.type
_entity.pdbx_description
1 polymer ?
#
loop_
_entity_poly.entity_id
_entity_poly.type
_entity_poly.pdbx_seq_one_letter_code
_entity_poly.pdbx_strand_id
1 'polypeptide(L)'
;MVVWAVIPCCTAATTDYAGLLVVRLSLGFCEAAYFPGCLYLLSARYTRKELVKRTELLYSGLLLSGAFSGSMSAGIINGRNGARGIAAWRWLFIIEGSGLVSVALIPFFYCF
;
A
#
# COMPACT_ATOMS: atom_id res chain seq x y z
N MET A 1 8.37 3.46 -4.00
CA MET A 1 8.51 2.49 -2.88
C MET A 1 8.73 3.18 -1.56
N VAL A 2 9.81 3.97 -1.37
CA VAL A 2 10.07 4.67 -0.09
C VAL A 2 8.93 5.61 0.33
N VAL A 3 8.46 6.49 -0.56
CA VAL A 3 7.32 7.40 -0.27
C VAL A 3 6.06 6.61 0.08
N TRP A 4 5.81 5.50 -0.62
CA TRP A 4 4.67 4.61 -0.39
C TRP A 4 4.75 3.87 0.95
N ALA A 5 5.95 3.59 1.48
CA ALA A 5 6.16 2.98 2.79
C ALA A 5 6.07 3.99 3.94
N VAL A 6 6.46 5.24 3.72
CA VAL A 6 6.43 6.31 4.74
C VAL A 6 5.00 6.73 5.08
N ILE A 7 4.12 6.81 4.08
CA ILE A 7 2.72 7.26 4.24
C ILE A 7 1.91 6.42 5.26
N PRO A 8 1.89 5.08 5.21
CA PRO A 8 1.19 4.27 6.22
C PRO A 8 1.82 4.38 7.62
N CYS A 9 3.13 4.55 7.71
CA CYS A 9 3.82 4.79 8.99
C CYS A 9 3.41 6.15 9.61
N CYS A 10 3.29 7.20 8.80
CA CYS A 10 2.73 8.49 9.22
C CYS A 10 1.24 8.36 9.59
N THR A 11 0.46 7.53 8.89
CA THR A 11 -0.95 7.28 9.20
C THR A 11 -1.12 6.62 10.58
N ALA A 12 -0.24 5.69 10.94
CA ALA A 12 -0.23 5.03 12.24
C ALA A 12 0.15 5.97 13.40
N ALA A 13 1.07 6.90 13.15
CA ALA A 13 1.59 7.84 14.15
C ALA A 13 0.68 9.06 14.39
N THR A 14 -0.18 9.40 13.43
CA THR A 14 -1.01 10.61 13.51
C THR A 14 -2.20 10.41 14.45
N THR A 15 -2.40 11.36 15.38
CA THR A 15 -3.56 11.44 16.28
C THR A 15 -4.59 12.50 15.87
N ASP A 16 -4.22 13.37 14.93
CA ASP A 16 -4.97 14.56 14.54
C ASP A 16 -5.75 14.36 13.22
N TYR A 17 -6.98 14.87 13.17
CA TYR A 17 -7.85 14.77 11.99
C TYR A 17 -7.25 15.47 10.75
N ALA A 18 -6.65 16.65 10.95
CA ALA A 18 -5.98 17.39 9.88
C ALA A 18 -4.77 16.63 9.31
N GLY A 19 -3.97 15.99 10.17
CA GLY A 19 -2.85 15.16 9.72
C GLY A 19 -3.31 13.95 8.91
N LEU A 20 -4.43 13.34 9.29
CA LEU A 20 -5.00 12.20 8.58
C LEU A 20 -5.47 12.58 7.17
N LEU A 21 -6.05 13.78 7.01
CA LEU A 21 -6.41 14.34 5.70
C LEU A 21 -5.17 14.57 4.81
N VAL A 22 -4.10 15.17 5.35
CA VAL A 22 -2.87 15.44 4.58
C VAL A 22 -2.22 14.15 4.10
N VAL A 23 -2.15 13.14 4.97
CA VAL A 23 -1.56 11.84 4.64
C VAL A 23 -2.39 11.13 3.56
N ARG A 24 -3.73 11.22 3.63
CA ARG A 24 -4.63 10.68 2.60
C ARG A 24 -4.54 11.39 1.25
N LEU A 25 -4.42 12.72 1.25
CA LEU A 25 -4.22 13.48 0.02
C LEU A 25 -2.89 13.15 -0.65
N SER A 26 -1.84 12.98 0.16
CA SER A 26 -0.50 12.61 -0.31
C SER A 26 -0.49 11.20 -0.91
N LEU A 27 -1.23 10.25 -0.30
CA LEU A 27 -1.43 8.91 -0.84
C LEU A 27 -2.15 8.95 -2.19
N GLY A 28 -3.28 9.67 -2.27
CA GLY A 28 -4.06 9.80 -3.49
C GLY A 28 -3.27 10.42 -4.64
N PHE A 29 -2.43 11.41 -4.37
CA PHE A 29 -1.53 11.99 -5.37
C PHE A 29 -0.52 10.96 -5.90
N CYS A 30 0.07 10.15 -5.01
CA CYS A 30 1.01 9.10 -5.40
C CYS A 30 0.34 7.98 -6.23
N GLU A 31 -0.87 7.55 -5.85
CA GLU A 31 -1.62 6.53 -6.58
C GLU A 31 -2.08 7.02 -7.96
N ALA A 32 -2.50 8.28 -8.07
CA ALA A 32 -2.96 8.87 -9.32
C ALA A 32 -1.87 8.90 -10.39
N ALA A 33 -0.60 9.06 -10.01
CA ALA A 33 0.54 9.03 -10.94
C ALA A 33 0.98 7.60 -11.31
N TYR A 34 0.74 6.62 -10.44
CA TYR A 34 1.23 5.26 -10.60
C TYR A 34 0.56 4.51 -11.76
N PHE A 35 -0.78 4.50 -11.77
CA PHE A 35 -1.55 3.78 -12.79
C PHE A 35 -1.28 4.24 -14.23
N PRO A 36 -1.34 5.55 -14.56
CA PRO A 36 -1.03 6.01 -15.92
C PRO A 36 0.46 5.84 -16.26
N GLY A 37 1.36 5.95 -15.27
CA GLY A 37 2.80 5.70 -15.47
C GLY A 37 3.09 4.26 -15.89
N CYS A 38 2.47 3.28 -15.22
CA CYS A 38 2.61 1.87 -15.60
C CYS A 38 2.04 1.58 -17.00
N LEU A 39 0.84 2.11 -17.30
CA LEU A 39 0.20 1.92 -18.61
C LEU A 39 1.01 2.56 -19.74
N TYR A 40 1.61 3.72 -19.49
CA TYR A 40 2.49 4.40 -20.45
C TYR A 40 3.76 3.59 -20.74
N LEU A 41 4.45 3.10 -19.69
CA LEU A 41 5.65 2.28 -19.84
C LEU A 41 5.40 0.97 -20.58
N LEU A 42 4.25 0.33 -20.32
CA LEU A 42 3.81 -0.87 -21.06
C LEU A 42 3.56 -0.56 -22.53
N SER A 43 2.89 0.56 -22.81
CA SER A 43 2.55 0.98 -24.18
C SER A 43 3.78 1.39 -25.00
N ALA A 44 4.82 1.94 -24.36
CA ALA A 44 6.05 2.37 -25.03
C ALA A 44 6.99 1.20 -25.43
N ARG A 45 6.83 0.02 -24.81
CA ARG A 45 7.76 -1.12 -24.99
C ARG A 45 7.14 -2.35 -25.65
N TYR A 46 5.81 -2.46 -25.79
CA TYR A 46 5.15 -3.70 -26.23
C TYR A 46 4.07 -3.51 -27.30
N THR A 47 3.98 -4.48 -28.21
CA THR A 47 2.97 -4.57 -29.28
C THR A 47 1.59 -4.90 -28.71
N ARG A 48 0.50 -4.40 -29.34
CA ARG A 48 -0.90 -4.51 -28.86
C ARG A 48 -1.37 -5.90 -28.42
N LYS A 49 -0.83 -6.98 -28.99
CA LYS A 49 -1.20 -8.36 -28.65
C LYS A 49 -0.57 -8.86 -27.34
N GLU A 50 0.62 -8.37 -26.96
CA GLU A 50 1.29 -8.71 -25.69
C GLU A 50 0.93 -7.77 -24.55
N LEU A 51 0.48 -6.55 -24.89
CA LEU A 51 0.05 -5.54 -23.94
C LEU A 51 -1.10 -6.04 -23.04
N VAL A 52 -2.10 -6.68 -23.65
CA VAL A 52 -3.31 -7.17 -22.95
C VAL A 52 -2.93 -8.19 -21.89
N LYS A 53 -2.17 -9.23 -22.27
CA LYS A 53 -1.78 -10.32 -21.36
C LYS A 53 -0.97 -9.83 -20.15
N ARG A 54 -0.12 -8.81 -20.32
CA ARG A 54 0.68 -8.24 -19.21
C ARG A 54 -0.14 -7.30 -18.33
N THR A 55 -1.08 -6.56 -18.91
CA THR A 55 -1.98 -5.68 -18.16
C THR A 55 -2.96 -6.49 -17.32
N GLU A 56 -3.46 -7.61 -17.85
CA GLU A 56 -4.32 -8.56 -17.11
C GLU A 56 -3.58 -9.17 -15.91
N LEU A 57 -2.29 -9.51 -16.06
CA LEU A 57 -1.49 -10.00 -14.95
C LEU A 57 -1.37 -8.94 -13.84
N LEU A 58 -1.10 -7.68 -14.19
CA LEU A 58 -1.06 -6.58 -13.22
C LEU A 58 -2.41 -6.36 -12.54
N TYR A 59 -3.50 -6.45 -13.30
CA TYR A 59 -4.85 -6.29 -12.78
C TYR A 59 -5.25 -7.45 -11.85
N SER A 60 -4.82 -8.67 -12.16
CA SER A 60 -5.01 -9.85 -11.30
C SER A 60 -4.28 -9.69 -9.97
N GLY A 61 -3.08 -9.11 -9.97
CA GLY A 61 -2.33 -8.78 -8.76
C GLY A 61 -3.04 -7.73 -7.90
N LEU A 62 -3.66 -6.72 -8.53
CA LEU A 62 -4.45 -5.70 -7.83
C LEU A 62 -5.67 -6.31 -7.14
N LEU A 63 -6.41 -7.18 -7.84
CA LEU A 63 -7.56 -7.90 -7.30
C LEU A 63 -7.16 -8.82 -6.14
N LEU A 64 -6.06 -9.54 -6.30
CA LEU A 64 -5.53 -10.43 -5.27
C LEU A 64 -5.11 -9.64 -4.02
N SER A 65 -4.39 -8.53 -4.20
CA SER A 65 -4.02 -7.62 -3.11
C SER A 65 -5.24 -7.07 -2.37
N GLY A 66 -6.31 -6.73 -3.09
CA GLY A 66 -7.57 -6.28 -2.49
C GLY A 66 -8.23 -7.36 -1.63
N ALA A 67 -8.23 -8.62 -2.10
CA ALA A 67 -8.75 -9.76 -1.34
C ALA A 67 -7.94 -10.02 -0.06
N PHE A 68 -6.61 -9.91 -0.12
CA PHE A 68 -5.73 -10.04 1.05
C PHE A 68 -5.89 -8.89 2.05
N SER A 69 -6.09 -7.65 1.58
CA SER A 69 -6.31 -6.50 2.47
C SER A 69 -7.61 -6.64 3.29
N GLY A 70 -8.68 -7.17 2.67
CA GLY A 70 -9.95 -7.45 3.33
C GLY A 70 -9.86 -8.57 4.37
N SER A 71 -9.21 -9.70 4.02
CA SER A 71 -9.05 -10.82 4.95
C SER A 71 -8.15 -10.46 6.14
N MET A 72 -7.10 -9.69 5.92
CA MET A 72 -6.23 -9.18 6.97
C MET A 72 -6.96 -8.21 7.91
N SER A 73 -7.81 -7.32 7.35
CA SER A 73 -8.67 -6.44 8.15
C SER A 73 -9.63 -7.23 9.04
N ALA A 74 -10.28 -8.26 8.49
CA ALA A 74 -11.18 -9.12 9.25
C ALA A 74 -10.46 -9.89 10.38
N GLY A 75 -9.24 -10.38 10.13
CA GLY A 75 -8.45 -11.07 11.15
C GLY A 75 -8.06 -10.16 12.33
N ILE A 76 -7.70 -8.91 12.05
CA ILE A 76 -7.26 -7.95 13.08
C ILE A 76 -8.43 -7.42 13.91
N ILE A 77 -9.60 -7.18 13.28
CA ILE A 77 -10.81 -6.72 13.99
C ILE A 77 -11.33 -7.82 14.93
N ASN A 78 -11.33 -9.08 14.50
CA ASN A 78 -11.77 -10.21 15.34
C ASN A 78 -10.76 -10.56 16.44
N GLY A 79 -9.45 -10.43 16.18
CA GLY A 79 -8.40 -10.79 17.14
C GLY A 79 -7.95 -9.69 18.10
N ARG A 80 -8.30 -8.41 17.84
CA ARG A 80 -7.75 -7.26 18.59
C ARG A 80 -8.75 -6.13 18.82
N ASN A 81 -10.04 -6.42 18.91
CA ASN A 81 -11.02 -5.46 19.43
C ASN A 81 -10.82 -5.27 20.95
N GLY A 82 -10.19 -4.16 21.35
CA GLY A 82 -10.07 -3.77 22.76
C GLY A 82 -8.75 -4.10 23.45
N ALA A 83 -7.79 -4.77 22.79
CA ALA A 83 -6.47 -4.99 23.38
C ALA A 83 -5.69 -3.65 23.45
N ARG A 84 -5.62 -3.07 24.65
CA ARG A 84 -4.94 -1.80 25.03
C ARG A 84 -5.68 -0.49 24.71
N GLY A 85 -7.00 -0.51 24.46
CA GLY A 85 -7.80 0.71 24.28
C GLY A 85 -7.57 1.47 22.95
N ILE A 86 -6.92 0.82 21.98
CA ILE A 86 -6.61 1.37 20.66
C ILE A 86 -7.58 0.77 19.64
N ALA A 87 -8.19 1.61 18.80
CA ALA A 87 -9.12 1.17 17.76
C ALA A 87 -8.44 0.22 16.76
N ALA A 88 -9.13 -0.85 16.36
CA ALA A 88 -8.59 -1.93 15.52
C ALA A 88 -7.97 -1.45 14.20
N TRP A 89 -8.48 -0.38 13.61
CA TRP A 89 -7.93 0.21 12.38
C TRP A 89 -6.50 0.77 12.56
N ARG A 90 -6.13 1.29 13.74
CA ARG A 90 -4.76 1.78 14.00
C ARG A 90 -3.79 0.62 14.08
N TRP A 91 -4.21 -0.50 14.66
CA TRP A 91 -3.42 -1.73 14.68
C TRP A 91 -3.14 -2.26 13.29
N LEU A 92 -4.09 -2.15 12.37
CA LEU A 92 -3.89 -2.50 10.97
C LEU A 92 -2.79 -1.65 10.33
N PHE A 93 -2.85 -0.33 10.48
CA PHE A 93 -1.83 0.56 9.93
C PHE A 93 -0.44 0.38 10.57
N ILE A 94 -0.36 0.02 11.85
CA ILE A 94 0.91 -0.28 12.52
C ILE A 94 1.55 -1.55 11.96
N ILE A 95 0.77 -2.62 11.80
CA ILE A 95 1.26 -3.90 11.29
C ILE A 95 1.70 -3.75 9.84
N GLU A 96 0.84 -3.18 8.99
CA GLU A 96 1.14 -2.91 7.58
C GLU A 96 2.34 -1.97 7.40
N GLY A 97 2.39 -0.88 8.17
CA GLY A 97 3.48 0.09 8.13
C GLY A 97 4.83 -0.52 8.53
N SER A 98 4.86 -1.34 9.58
CA SER A 98 6.09 -2.02 10.03
C SER A 98 6.60 -3.05 9.02
N GLY A 99 5.70 -3.78 8.35
CA GLY A 99 6.04 -4.71 7.27
C GLY A 99 6.67 -3.99 6.07
N LEU A 100 6.07 -2.88 5.64
CA LEU A 100 6.55 -2.08 4.51
C LEU A 100 7.92 -1.42 4.80
N VAL A 101 8.13 -0.90 6.01
CA VAL A 101 9.42 -0.33 6.42
C VAL A 101 10.51 -1.41 6.42
N SER A 102 10.19 -2.61 6.92
CA SER A 102 11.11 -3.75 6.90
C SER A 102 11.51 -4.12 5.47
N VAL A 103 10.53 -4.25 4.57
CA VAL A 103 10.77 -4.57 3.16
C VAL A 103 11.53 -3.45 2.43
N ALA A 104 11.32 -2.19 2.79
CA ALA A 104 12.05 -1.06 2.21
C ALA A 104 13.52 -0.99 2.68
N LEU A 105 13.84 -1.48 3.88
CA LEU A 105 15.20 -1.50 4.44
C LEU A 105 16.06 -2.64 3.88
N ILE A 106 15.46 -3.80 3.55
CA ILE A 106 16.17 -4.97 3.00
C ILE A 106 17.02 -4.63 1.76
N PRO A 107 16.51 -3.96 0.71
CA PRO A 107 17.33 -3.60 -0.46
C PRO A 107 18.36 -2.51 -0.16
N PHE A 108 18.16 -1.71 0.89
CA PHE A 108 19.15 -0.72 1.34
C PHE A 108 20.37 -1.41 1.98
N PHE A 109 20.15 -2.56 2.63
CA PHE A 109 21.20 -3.34 3.27
C PHE A 109 21.91 -4.32 2.31
N TYR A 110 21.22 -4.82 1.28
CA TYR A 110 21.79 -5.72 0.26
C TYR A 110 22.54 -5.02 -0.89
N CYS A 111 22.41 -3.69 -1.01
CA CYS A 111 23.07 -2.86 -2.02
C CYS A 111 24.31 -2.11 -1.47
N PHE A 112 24.84 -2.55 -0.33
CA PHE A 112 26.09 -2.08 0.28
C PHE A 112 27.01 -3.30 0.47
#